data_AF-A0A937VHX5-F1
#
_entry.id   AF-A0A937VHX5-F1
#
_cell.length_a   1.000
_cell.length_b   1.000
_cell.length_c   1.000
_cell.angle_alpha   90.00
_cell.angle_beta   90.00
_cell.angle_gamma   90.00
#
_symmetry.space_group_name_H-M   'P 1'
#
loop_
_entity.id
_entity.type
_entity.pdbx_description
1 polymer ?
#
loop_
_entity_poly.entity_id
_entity_poly.type
_entity_poly.pdbx_seq_one_letter_code
_entity_poly.pdbx_strand_id
1 'polypeptide(L)'
;MNRRKGAVLPNLKLYRRTWLAAILFALISLIALRPTNAPELSAAATAFDGRRAFADLVTVAGEYPNRSAGSRASNRVAVWITEQIDAIGMEPFVEPFDTTLDGADTALQNVWTISGRRSNKAIVLVANRDTAPLVREGANQNASGVAALLELARVYSVERHARSIVFLWTDGDSYGAVGTKAFLDAHPDLDIVAALSLSELATPDPQRIALDGWSASDNVAPPWLWATAESA
;
A
#
# COMPACT_ATOMS: atom_id res chain seq x y z
N MET A 1 21.88 -37.07 67.58
CA MET A 1 21.23 -35.75 67.69
C MET A 1 20.75 -35.33 66.30
N ASN A 2 19.47 -35.51 65.98
CA ASN A 2 18.93 -35.20 64.64
C ASN A 2 17.70 -34.30 64.80
N ARG A 3 17.88 -32.98 64.67
CA ARG A 3 16.79 -32.00 64.74
C ARG A 3 15.93 -32.15 63.48
N ARG A 4 14.72 -32.70 63.62
CA ARG A 4 13.69 -32.62 62.56
C ARG A 4 13.40 -31.14 62.31
N LYS A 5 13.76 -30.63 61.13
CA LYS A 5 13.33 -29.31 60.66
C LYS A 5 11.81 -29.34 60.51
N GLY A 6 11.10 -28.51 61.27
CA GLY A 6 9.65 -28.36 61.12
C GLY A 6 9.32 -27.89 59.70
N ALA A 7 8.37 -28.54 59.05
CA ALA A 7 7.92 -28.14 57.73
C ALA A 7 7.29 -26.74 57.80
N VAL A 8 7.87 -25.78 57.10
CA VAL A 8 7.29 -24.45 56.93
C VAL A 8 6.03 -24.61 56.09
N LEU A 9 4.85 -24.42 56.69
CA LEU A 9 3.58 -24.47 55.97
C LEU A 9 3.51 -23.29 54.99
N PRO A 10 3.14 -23.52 53.71
CA PRO A 10 3.08 -22.45 52.71
C PRO A 10 2.01 -21.41 53.08
N ASN A 11 2.31 -20.14 52.84
CA ASN A 11 1.39 -19.04 53.15
C ASN A 11 0.20 -19.05 52.18
N LEU A 12 -0.93 -19.60 52.64
CA LEU A 12 -2.18 -19.70 51.88
C LEU A 12 -2.69 -18.35 51.34
N LYS A 13 -2.40 -17.23 52.02
CA LYS A 13 -2.78 -15.88 51.55
C LYS A 13 -1.96 -15.45 50.33
N LEU A 14 -0.68 -15.82 50.30
CA LEU A 14 0.20 -15.56 49.15
C LEU A 14 -0.25 -16.40 47.95
N TYR A 15 -0.56 -17.68 48.17
CA TYR A 15 -1.06 -18.59 47.14
C TYR A 15 -2.38 -18.08 46.52
N ARG A 16 -3.32 -17.61 47.35
CA ARG A 16 -4.58 -17.03 46.86
C ARG A 16 -4.36 -15.78 46.01
N ARG A 17 -3.41 -14.91 46.38
CA ARG A 17 -3.07 -13.70 45.61
C ARG A 17 -2.41 -14.03 44.28
N THR A 18 -1.50 -15.01 44.25
CA THR A 18 -0.85 -15.45 43.00
C THR A 18 -1.86 -16.07 42.04
N TRP A 19 -2.80 -16.88 42.53
CA TRP A 19 -3.87 -17.43 41.70
C TRP A 19 -4.80 -16.35 41.15
N LEU A 20 -5.18 -15.35 41.95
CA LEU A 20 -5.98 -14.22 41.47
C LEU A 20 -5.24 -13.41 40.40
N ALA A 21 -3.94 -13.17 40.57
CA ALA A 21 -3.13 -12.49 39.56
C ALA A 21 -3.01 -13.30 38.27
N ALA A 22 -2.80 -14.62 38.35
CA ALA A 22 -2.75 -15.50 37.20
C ALA A 22 -4.08 -15.57 36.44
N ILE A 23 -5.20 -15.66 37.16
CA ILE A 23 -6.55 -15.63 36.56
C ILE A 23 -6.80 -14.27 35.89
N LEU A 24 -6.45 -13.17 36.55
CA LEU A 24 -6.59 -11.84 35.96
C LEU A 24 -5.75 -11.69 34.70
N PHE A 25 -4.50 -12.17 34.71
CA PHE A 25 -3.63 -12.16 33.54
C PHE A 25 -4.18 -13.04 32.41
N ALA A 26 -4.72 -14.22 32.72
CA ALA A 26 -5.36 -15.09 31.74
C ALA A 26 -6.63 -14.45 31.14
N LEU A 27 -7.44 -13.76 31.95
CA LEU A 27 -8.63 -13.04 31.50
C LEU A 27 -8.25 -11.83 30.62
N ILE A 28 -7.22 -11.07 30.99
CA ILE A 28 -6.69 -9.97 30.17
C ILE A 28 -6.15 -10.54 28.86
N SER A 29 -5.43 -11.66 28.90
CA SER A 29 -4.93 -12.33 27.70
C SER A 29 -6.08 -12.78 26.79
N LEU A 30 -7.13 -13.41 27.33
CA LEU A 30 -8.30 -13.82 26.54
C LEU A 30 -9.04 -12.64 25.90
N ILE A 31 -9.05 -11.47 26.55
CA ILE A 31 -9.62 -10.24 25.97
C ILE A 31 -8.67 -9.64 24.92
N ALA A 32 -7.36 -9.70 25.14
CA ALA A 32 -6.35 -9.24 24.19
C ALA A 32 -6.23 -10.15 22.95
N LEU A 33 -6.54 -11.44 23.09
CA LEU A 33 -6.59 -12.44 22.03
C LEU A 33 -7.95 -12.52 21.31
N ARG A 34 -8.85 -11.54 21.49
CA ARG A 34 -10.10 -11.53 20.72
C ARG A 34 -9.76 -11.54 19.22
N PRO A 35 -10.37 -12.44 18.43
CA PRO A 35 -10.15 -12.46 16.99
C PRO A 35 -10.50 -11.08 16.45
N THR A 36 -9.56 -10.50 15.72
CA THR A 36 -9.83 -9.30 14.94
C THR A 36 -10.84 -9.69 13.90
N ASN A 37 -12.09 -9.24 14.07
CA ASN A 37 -13.11 -9.40 13.04
C ASN A 37 -12.63 -8.63 11.82
N ALA A 38 -12.07 -9.34 10.84
CA ALA A 38 -11.85 -8.81 9.52
C ALA A 38 -13.21 -8.33 8.98
N PRO A 39 -13.26 -7.16 8.31
CA PRO A 39 -14.46 -6.78 7.59
C PRO A 39 -14.80 -7.88 6.57
N GLU A 40 -16.08 -8.19 6.43
CA GLU A 40 -16.52 -9.13 5.42
C GLU A 40 -16.18 -8.58 4.03
N LEU A 41 -15.52 -9.39 3.20
CA LEU A 41 -15.29 -9.06 1.81
C LEU A 41 -16.64 -8.97 1.08
N SER A 42 -16.79 -7.93 0.27
CA SER A 42 -17.98 -7.80 -0.55
C SER A 42 -18.09 -8.98 -1.51
N ALA A 43 -19.23 -9.67 -1.51
CA ALA A 43 -19.54 -10.71 -2.48
C ALA A 43 -20.02 -10.15 -3.84
N ALA A 44 -20.10 -8.82 -3.98
CA ALA A 44 -20.46 -8.19 -5.24
C ALA A 44 -19.39 -8.45 -6.31
N ALA A 45 -19.82 -8.62 -7.56
CA ALA A 45 -18.90 -8.69 -8.69
C ALA A 45 -18.03 -7.42 -8.73
N THR A 46 -16.73 -7.59 -8.91
CA THR A 46 -15.81 -6.46 -9.04
C THR A 46 -16.01 -5.81 -10.40
N ALA A 47 -16.05 -4.47 -10.43
CA ALA A 47 -16.08 -3.71 -11.68
C ALA A 47 -14.69 -3.66 -12.38
N PHE A 48 -13.65 -4.16 -11.70
CA PHE A 48 -12.28 -4.21 -12.21
C PHE A 48 -12.15 -5.21 -13.36
N ASP A 49 -11.72 -4.74 -14.52
CA ASP A 49 -11.48 -5.58 -15.69
C ASP A 49 -10.00 -5.96 -15.82
N GLY A 50 -9.68 -7.18 -15.37
CA GLY A 50 -8.32 -7.72 -15.45
C GLY A 50 -7.78 -7.86 -16.88
N ARG A 51 -8.64 -7.94 -17.91
CA ARG A 51 -8.16 -8.01 -19.30
C ARG A 51 -7.72 -6.64 -19.79
N ARG A 52 -8.43 -5.57 -19.42
CA ARG A 52 -8.00 -4.19 -19.71
C ARG A 52 -6.70 -3.86 -18.98
N ALA A 53 -6.63 -4.17 -17.68
CA ALA A 53 -5.40 -3.98 -16.90
C ALA A 53 -4.23 -4.78 -17.51
N PHE A 54 -4.45 -6.02 -17.95
CA PHE A 54 -3.39 -6.79 -18.60
C PHE A 54 -2.96 -6.20 -19.95
N ALA A 55 -3.90 -5.68 -20.75
CA ALA A 55 -3.58 -5.01 -22.01
C ALA A 55 -2.74 -3.74 -21.77
N ASP A 56 -3.09 -2.94 -20.77
CA ASP A 56 -2.31 -1.77 -20.36
C ASP A 56 -0.90 -2.17 -19.89
N LEU A 57 -0.78 -3.24 -19.12
CA LEU A 57 0.52 -3.79 -18.69
C LEU A 57 1.39 -4.13 -19.90
N VAL A 58 0.84 -4.85 -20.89
CA VAL A 58 1.55 -5.22 -22.13
C VAL A 58 2.03 -3.97 -22.87
N THR A 59 1.18 -2.94 -22.97
CA THR A 59 1.56 -1.64 -23.56
C THR A 59 2.71 -1.00 -22.80
N VAL A 60 2.60 -0.87 -21.47
CA VAL A 60 3.64 -0.23 -20.63
C VAL A 60 4.97 -0.99 -20.75
N ALA A 61 4.94 -2.31 -20.61
CA ALA A 61 6.13 -3.16 -20.64
C ALA A 61 6.78 -3.22 -22.04
N GLY A 62 5.98 -3.23 -23.10
CA GLY A 62 6.45 -3.38 -24.48
C GLY A 62 6.90 -2.08 -25.14
N GLU A 63 6.12 -1.01 -25.02
CA GLU A 63 6.36 0.25 -25.75
C GLU A 63 7.33 1.19 -25.02
N TYR A 64 7.48 1.00 -23.72
CA TYR A 64 8.31 1.85 -22.87
C TYR A 64 9.34 1.03 -22.09
N PRO A 65 10.31 0.39 -22.76
CA PRO A 65 11.37 -0.33 -22.05
C PRO A 65 12.38 0.64 -21.42
N ASN A 66 13.10 0.16 -20.40
CA ASN A 66 14.15 0.86 -19.67
C ASN A 66 13.66 2.17 -19.01
N ARG A 67 12.59 2.09 -18.21
CA ARG A 67 11.98 3.25 -17.53
C ARG A 67 12.76 3.63 -16.27
N SER A 68 14.09 3.72 -16.33
CA SER A 68 14.84 4.22 -15.17
C SER A 68 14.38 5.63 -14.81
N ALA A 69 14.55 6.02 -13.55
CA ALA A 69 14.03 7.30 -13.06
C ALA A 69 14.55 8.49 -13.89
N GLY A 70 13.65 9.40 -14.27
CA GLY A 70 13.98 10.57 -15.10
C GLY A 70 14.35 10.27 -16.56
N SER A 71 14.36 9.00 -16.98
CA SER A 71 14.65 8.63 -18.36
C SER A 71 13.58 9.13 -19.32
N ARG A 72 13.94 9.23 -20.61
CA ARG A 72 12.96 9.51 -21.68
C ARG A 72 11.83 8.47 -21.69
N ALA A 73 12.12 7.21 -21.36
CA ALA A 73 11.10 6.16 -21.32
C ALA A 73 10.11 6.38 -20.16
N SER A 74 10.60 6.66 -18.95
CA SER A 74 9.74 7.02 -17.80
C SER A 74 8.86 8.23 -18.11
N ASN A 75 9.42 9.26 -18.74
CA ASN A 75 8.67 10.47 -19.10
C ASN A 75 7.62 10.22 -20.19
N ARG A 76 7.90 9.36 -21.17
CA ARG A 76 6.88 8.96 -22.17
C ARG A 76 5.73 8.15 -21.54
N VAL A 77 6.02 7.33 -20.53
CA VAL A 77 4.97 6.62 -19.78
C VAL A 77 4.11 7.59 -19.00
N ALA A 78 4.71 8.63 -18.40
CA ALA A 78 3.95 9.70 -17.76
C ALA A 78 2.98 10.37 -18.73
N VAL A 79 3.42 10.71 -19.96
CA VAL A 79 2.54 11.26 -21.00
C VAL A 79 1.41 10.28 -21.33
N TRP A 80 1.73 9.01 -21.56
CA TRP A 80 0.71 7.99 -21.83
C TRP A 80 -0.30 7.86 -20.69
N ILE A 81 0.14 7.85 -19.43
CA ILE A 81 -0.75 7.83 -18.26
C ILE A 81 -1.67 9.06 -18.27
N THR A 82 -1.15 10.26 -18.56
CA THR A 82 -2.00 11.47 -18.61
C THR A 82 -3.08 11.37 -19.70
N GLU A 83 -2.76 10.81 -20.85
CA GLU A 83 -3.73 10.56 -21.93
C GLU A 83 -4.79 9.54 -21.50
N GLN A 84 -4.39 8.48 -20.77
CA GLN A 84 -5.33 7.50 -20.26
C GLN A 84 -6.28 8.08 -19.20
N ILE A 85 -5.78 8.97 -18.32
CA ILE A 85 -6.58 9.68 -17.32
C ILE A 85 -7.60 10.60 -18.00
N ASP A 86 -7.16 11.38 -19.00
CA ASP A 86 -8.05 12.27 -19.76
C ASP A 86 -9.13 11.47 -20.52
N ALA A 87 -8.75 10.34 -21.13
CA ALA A 87 -9.67 9.46 -21.86
C ALA A 87 -10.79 8.88 -20.99
N ILE A 88 -10.59 8.76 -19.67
CA ILE A 88 -11.63 8.34 -18.72
C ILE A 88 -12.39 9.50 -18.07
N GLY A 89 -12.18 10.73 -18.55
CA GLY A 89 -12.89 11.93 -18.10
C GLY A 89 -12.42 12.47 -16.75
N MET A 90 -11.21 12.10 -16.32
CA MET A 90 -10.58 12.61 -15.09
C MET A 90 -9.53 13.67 -15.44
N GLU A 91 -9.23 14.55 -14.49
CA GLU A 91 -8.21 15.59 -14.65
C GLU A 91 -6.82 15.06 -14.28
N PRO A 92 -5.86 14.97 -15.22
CA PRO A 92 -4.49 14.58 -14.91
C PRO A 92 -3.68 15.77 -14.36
N PHE A 93 -2.84 15.48 -13.36
CA PHE A 93 -1.85 16.42 -12.83
C PHE A 93 -0.45 15.85 -13.05
N VAL A 94 0.44 16.64 -13.66
CA VAL A 94 1.87 16.33 -13.76
C VAL A 94 2.60 17.27 -12.80
N GLU A 95 3.28 16.69 -11.82
CA GLU A 95 3.90 17.42 -10.73
C GLU A 95 5.43 17.22 -10.75
N PRO A 96 6.19 18.19 -11.29
CA PRO A 96 7.64 18.12 -11.32
C PRO A 96 8.26 18.36 -9.93
N PHE A 97 9.39 17.72 -9.67
CA PHE A 97 10.19 17.94 -8.47
C PHE A 97 11.67 17.66 -8.75
N ASP A 98 12.54 18.37 -8.03
CA ASP A 98 13.99 18.16 -8.11
C ASP A 98 14.45 17.23 -6.99
N THR A 99 15.42 16.36 -7.30
CA THR A 99 16.05 15.46 -6.34
C THR A 99 17.49 15.17 -6.73
N THR A 100 18.23 14.45 -5.89
CA THR A 100 19.58 13.98 -6.19
C THR A 100 19.59 12.47 -6.27
N LEU A 101 19.87 11.92 -7.45
CA LEU A 101 20.00 10.47 -7.68
C LEU A 101 21.47 10.15 -7.94
N ASP A 102 22.04 9.18 -7.22
CA ASP A 102 23.44 8.76 -7.36
C ASP A 102 24.47 9.92 -7.33
N GLY A 103 24.16 10.98 -6.58
CA GLY A 103 25.00 12.18 -6.45
C GLY A 103 24.84 13.21 -7.57
N ALA A 104 23.86 13.05 -8.48
CA ALA A 104 23.55 13.98 -9.56
C ALA A 104 22.16 14.60 -9.39
N ASP A 105 22.06 15.92 -9.55
CA ASP A 105 20.79 16.63 -9.57
C ASP A 105 19.95 16.16 -10.76
N THR A 106 18.74 15.73 -10.46
CA THR A 106 17.81 15.10 -11.41
C THR A 106 16.42 15.68 -11.20
N ALA A 107 15.84 16.20 -12.28
CA ALA A 107 14.43 16.58 -12.31
C ALA A 107 13.57 15.35 -12.62
N LEU A 108 12.61 15.08 -11.75
CA LEU A 108 11.62 14.02 -11.89
C LEU A 108 10.22 14.63 -11.93
N GLN A 109 9.22 13.78 -12.15
CA GLN A 109 7.82 14.20 -12.08
C GLN A 109 6.95 13.07 -11.56
N ASN A 110 5.89 13.37 -10.84
CA ASN A 110 4.81 12.43 -10.58
C ASN A 110 3.64 12.72 -11.53
N VAL A 111 2.80 11.71 -11.75
CA VAL A 111 1.50 11.88 -12.39
C VAL A 111 0.44 11.45 -11.41
N TRP A 112 -0.62 12.23 -11.24
CA TRP A 112 -1.71 11.83 -10.37
C TRP A 112 -3.07 12.34 -10.84
N THR A 113 -4.13 11.73 -10.32
CA THR A 113 -5.50 12.23 -10.43
C THR A 113 -6.26 11.90 -9.15
N ILE A 114 -7.42 12.52 -8.96
CA ILE A 114 -8.24 12.33 -7.77
C ILE A 114 -9.70 12.08 -8.15
N SER A 115 -10.25 10.98 -7.64
CA SER A 115 -11.70 10.77 -7.66
C SER A 115 -12.31 11.11 -6.31
N GLY A 116 -13.54 11.60 -6.31
CA GLY A 116 -14.24 12.07 -5.11
C GLY A 116 -13.77 13.47 -4.68
N ARG A 117 -14.71 14.43 -4.56
CA ARG A 117 -14.45 15.80 -4.10
C ARG A 117 -15.22 16.17 -2.82
N ARG A 118 -15.63 15.17 -2.02
CA ARG A 118 -16.57 15.37 -0.89
C ARG A 118 -15.96 15.28 0.51
N SER A 119 -14.69 14.90 0.64
CA SER A 119 -14.05 14.60 1.92
C SER A 119 -12.67 15.23 2.00
N ASN A 120 -12.32 15.79 3.16
CA ASN A 120 -10.94 16.17 3.49
C ASN A 120 -10.04 14.92 3.67
N LYS A 121 -10.65 13.77 4.00
CA LYS A 121 -9.97 12.48 4.15
C LYS A 121 -9.78 11.79 2.80
N ALA A 122 -8.54 11.41 2.50
CA ALA A 122 -8.14 10.77 1.26
C ALA A 122 -7.55 9.36 1.51
N ILE A 123 -7.76 8.47 0.54
CA ILE A 123 -7.01 7.23 0.38
C ILE A 123 -6.03 7.45 -0.77
N VAL A 124 -4.75 7.13 -0.58
CA VAL A 124 -3.75 7.20 -1.64
C VAL A 124 -3.47 5.80 -2.17
N LEU A 125 -3.67 5.60 -3.47
CA LEU A 125 -3.25 4.40 -4.18
C LEU A 125 -2.03 4.79 -5.01
N VAL A 126 -0.89 4.15 -4.76
CA VAL A 126 0.39 4.51 -5.39
C VAL A 126 0.96 3.34 -6.17
N ALA A 127 1.49 3.60 -7.35
CA ALA A 127 2.28 2.65 -8.13
C ALA A 127 3.47 3.39 -8.75
N ASN A 128 4.68 2.88 -8.55
CA ASN A 128 5.83 3.44 -9.24
C ASN A 128 5.83 3.06 -10.71
N ARG A 129 6.17 4.02 -11.58
CA ARG A 129 6.25 3.76 -13.04
C ARG A 129 7.69 3.49 -13.50
N ASP A 130 8.66 3.90 -12.70
CA ASP A 130 10.07 3.66 -12.98
C ASP A 130 10.42 2.19 -12.77
N THR A 131 11.51 1.78 -13.40
CA THR A 131 12.11 0.47 -13.21
C THR A 131 13.50 0.62 -12.61
N ALA A 132 13.92 -0.37 -11.83
CA ALA A 132 15.29 -0.41 -11.33
C ALA A 132 16.30 -0.30 -12.48
N PRO A 133 17.51 0.26 -12.23
CA PRO A 133 18.55 0.32 -13.23
C PRO A 133 18.79 -1.05 -13.89
N LEU A 134 19.04 -1.06 -15.20
CA LEU A 134 19.28 -2.26 -16.03
C LEU A 134 18.05 -3.16 -16.27
N VAL A 135 16.90 -2.89 -15.64
CA VAL A 135 15.65 -3.57 -15.98
C VAL A 135 15.11 -3.02 -17.30
N ARG A 136 14.78 -3.93 -18.21
CA ARG A 136 14.29 -3.58 -19.55
C ARG A 136 12.77 -3.45 -19.57
N GLU A 137 12.01 -4.53 -19.40
CA GLU A 137 10.55 -4.48 -19.53
C GLU A 137 9.85 -4.05 -18.24
N GLY A 138 10.34 -4.54 -17.08
CA GLY A 138 9.72 -4.29 -15.78
C GLY A 138 8.24 -4.66 -15.74
N ALA A 139 7.88 -5.81 -16.33
CA ALA A 139 6.48 -6.21 -16.52
C ALA A 139 5.75 -6.39 -15.17
N ASN A 140 6.34 -7.14 -14.23
CA ASN A 140 5.77 -7.29 -12.90
C ASN A 140 6.13 -6.11 -11.99
N GLN A 141 7.41 -5.69 -11.99
CA GLN A 141 7.92 -4.55 -11.23
C GLN A 141 8.41 -3.45 -12.20
N ASN A 142 7.61 -2.44 -12.53
CA ASN A 142 6.24 -2.26 -12.05
C ASN A 142 5.18 -1.81 -13.08
N ALA A 143 5.24 -2.34 -14.31
CA ALA A 143 4.15 -2.16 -15.28
C ALA A 143 2.81 -2.71 -14.77
N SER A 144 2.83 -3.80 -13.99
CA SER A 144 1.63 -4.38 -13.38
C SER A 144 0.93 -3.43 -12.42
N GLY A 145 1.68 -2.75 -11.54
CA GLY A 145 1.14 -1.74 -10.62
C GLY A 145 0.59 -0.54 -11.36
N VAL A 146 1.32 -0.02 -12.37
CA VAL A 146 0.86 1.09 -13.22
C VAL A 146 -0.50 0.77 -13.84
N ALA A 147 -0.63 -0.42 -14.42
CA ALA A 147 -1.83 -0.84 -15.13
C ALA A 147 -3.01 -1.15 -14.19
N ALA A 148 -2.75 -1.80 -13.06
CA ALA A 148 -3.77 -2.05 -12.05
C ALA A 148 -4.30 -0.74 -11.46
N LEU A 149 -3.42 0.22 -11.18
CA LEU A 149 -3.80 1.54 -10.68
C LEU A 149 -4.66 2.30 -11.70
N LEU A 150 -4.34 2.18 -12.99
CA LEU A 150 -5.13 2.80 -14.05
C LEU A 150 -6.53 2.19 -14.15
N GLU A 151 -6.64 0.86 -14.09
CA GLU A 151 -7.96 0.20 -14.09
C GLU A 151 -8.78 0.54 -12.84
N LEU A 152 -8.16 0.67 -11.67
CA LEU A 152 -8.84 1.18 -10.48
C LEU A 152 -9.32 2.62 -10.68
N ALA A 153 -8.53 3.48 -11.33
CA ALA A 153 -8.98 4.84 -11.68
C ALA A 153 -10.20 4.80 -12.63
N ARG A 154 -10.23 3.88 -13.62
CA ARG A 154 -11.40 3.70 -14.51
C ARG A 154 -12.66 3.28 -13.76
N VAL A 155 -12.52 2.38 -12.78
CA VAL A 155 -13.64 1.93 -11.95
C VAL A 155 -14.17 3.09 -11.09
N TYR A 156 -13.27 3.75 -10.37
CA TYR A 156 -13.64 4.81 -9.42
C TYR A 156 -13.90 6.17 -10.06
N SER A 157 -13.73 6.34 -11.38
CA SER A 157 -14.22 7.52 -12.09
C SER A 157 -15.74 7.53 -12.22
N VAL A 158 -16.38 6.36 -12.18
CA VAL A 158 -17.85 6.19 -12.31
C VAL A 158 -18.52 5.65 -11.04
N GLU A 159 -17.81 4.84 -10.26
CA GLU A 159 -18.34 4.30 -9.00
C GLU A 159 -18.42 5.37 -7.91
N ARG A 160 -19.48 5.30 -7.09
CA ARG A 160 -19.62 6.24 -5.96
C ARG A 160 -18.87 5.72 -4.75
N HIS A 161 -18.08 6.59 -4.13
CA HIS A 161 -17.34 6.29 -2.92
C HIS A 161 -17.34 7.49 -1.94
N ALA A 162 -17.17 7.20 -0.65
CA ALA A 162 -17.35 8.18 0.41
C ALA A 162 -16.11 9.09 0.63
N ARG A 163 -14.92 8.56 0.38
CA ARG A 163 -13.64 9.26 0.59
C ARG A 163 -13.04 9.66 -0.75
N SER A 164 -12.23 10.69 -0.78
CA SER A 164 -11.43 10.99 -1.97
C SER A 164 -10.39 9.89 -2.17
N ILE A 165 -10.13 9.49 -3.40
CA ILE A 165 -9.11 8.50 -3.77
C ILE A 165 -8.13 9.19 -4.70
N VAL A 166 -6.89 9.31 -4.26
CA VAL A 166 -5.77 9.80 -5.06
C VAL A 166 -5.12 8.60 -5.75
N PHE A 167 -5.03 8.66 -7.07
CA PHE A 167 -4.31 7.70 -7.89
C PHE A 167 -2.98 8.34 -8.27
N LEU A 168 -1.88 7.81 -7.76
CA LEU A 168 -0.56 8.41 -7.83
C LEU A 168 0.44 7.47 -8.53
N TRP A 169 0.97 7.91 -9.67
CA TRP A 169 2.05 7.24 -10.38
C TRP A 169 3.38 7.97 -10.15
N THR A 170 4.29 7.34 -9.41
CA THR A 170 5.54 7.97 -8.96
C THR A 170 6.72 7.69 -9.88
N ASP A 171 7.73 8.57 -9.81
CA ASP A 171 9.08 8.32 -10.32
C ASP A 171 10.08 8.22 -9.16
N GLY A 172 11.22 7.57 -9.42
CA GLY A 172 12.32 7.47 -8.47
C GLY A 172 12.06 6.50 -7.30
N ASP A 173 11.12 5.58 -7.43
CA ASP A 173 10.84 4.62 -6.35
C ASP A 173 12.00 3.65 -6.13
N SER A 174 12.71 3.30 -7.22
CA SER A 174 13.95 2.52 -7.19
C SER A 174 15.07 3.17 -6.39
N TYR A 175 14.91 4.44 -6.00
CA TYR A 175 15.85 5.24 -5.23
C TYR A 175 15.34 5.57 -3.81
N GLY A 176 14.40 4.78 -3.29
CA GLY A 176 13.86 4.94 -1.94
C GLY A 176 12.60 5.79 -1.89
N ALA A 177 11.68 5.58 -2.82
CA ALA A 177 10.36 6.23 -2.86
C ALA A 177 10.41 7.77 -2.88
N VAL A 178 11.42 8.36 -3.54
CA VAL A 178 11.62 9.83 -3.54
C VAL A 178 10.43 10.57 -4.16
N GLY A 179 9.78 9.99 -5.18
CA GLY A 179 8.57 10.56 -5.77
C GLY A 179 7.39 10.55 -4.81
N THR A 180 7.16 9.45 -4.09
CA THR A 180 6.11 9.37 -3.06
C THR A 180 6.36 10.42 -1.98
N LYS A 181 7.62 10.55 -1.52
CA LYS A 181 7.99 11.56 -0.54
C LYS A 181 7.73 12.98 -1.05
N ALA A 182 8.15 13.29 -2.28
CA ALA A 182 7.94 14.61 -2.88
C ALA A 182 6.45 14.97 -2.97
N PHE A 183 5.60 14.01 -3.34
CA PHE A 183 4.15 14.20 -3.34
C PHE A 183 3.60 14.52 -1.94
N LEU A 184 3.97 13.72 -0.92
CA LEU A 184 3.50 13.96 0.44
C LEU A 184 3.96 15.31 1.00
N ASP A 185 5.19 15.73 0.70
CA ASP A 185 5.72 17.02 1.12
C ASP A 185 5.00 18.20 0.41
N ALA A 186 4.56 18.01 -0.85
CA ALA A 186 3.86 19.02 -1.64
C ALA A 186 2.36 19.14 -1.29
N HIS A 187 1.74 18.10 -0.72
CA HIS A 187 0.32 18.03 -0.39
C HIS A 187 0.05 17.85 1.11
N PRO A 188 0.54 18.73 2.00
CA PRO A 188 0.40 18.59 3.45
C PRO A 188 -1.04 18.77 3.96
N ASP A 189 -1.95 19.25 3.11
CA ASP A 189 -3.37 19.45 3.40
C ASP A 189 -4.24 18.21 3.15
N LEU A 190 -3.69 17.17 2.49
CA LEU A 190 -4.37 15.88 2.34
C LEU A 190 -4.37 15.13 3.68
N ASP A 191 -5.57 14.96 4.27
CA ASP A 191 -5.76 14.09 5.45
C ASP A 191 -5.77 12.62 4.97
N ILE A 192 -4.57 12.06 4.79
CA ILE A 192 -4.39 10.69 4.30
C ILE A 192 -4.73 9.71 5.41
N VAL A 193 -5.83 8.98 5.24
CA VAL A 193 -6.30 7.98 6.22
C VAL A 193 -5.84 6.57 5.91
N ALA A 194 -5.39 6.32 4.68
CA ALA A 194 -4.83 5.06 4.24
C ALA A 194 -3.98 5.29 2.98
N ALA A 195 -2.90 4.50 2.84
CA ALA A 195 -2.11 4.43 1.63
C ALA A 195 -1.91 2.95 1.25
N LEU A 196 -2.07 2.64 -0.04
CA LEU A 196 -1.82 1.31 -0.59
C LEU A 196 -0.81 1.44 -1.74
N SER A 197 0.31 0.74 -1.62
CA SER A 197 1.28 0.60 -2.69
C SER A 197 0.94 -0.64 -3.53
N LEU A 198 0.90 -0.49 -4.84
CA LEU A 198 0.57 -1.53 -5.80
C LEU A 198 1.83 -1.93 -6.57
N SER A 199 2.34 -3.12 -6.28
CA SER A 199 3.49 -3.70 -6.96
C SER A 199 3.31 -5.20 -7.17
N GLU A 200 3.97 -5.73 -8.21
CA GLU A 200 4.09 -7.18 -8.47
C GLU A 200 2.75 -7.94 -8.61
N LEU A 201 1.74 -7.28 -9.18
CA LEU A 201 0.36 -7.76 -9.26
C LEU A 201 0.09 -8.73 -10.43
N ALA A 202 1.07 -8.99 -11.29
CA ALA A 202 0.94 -9.87 -12.45
C ALA A 202 1.74 -11.17 -12.30
N THR A 203 1.99 -11.59 -11.06
CA THR A 203 2.65 -12.87 -10.76
C THR A 203 1.77 -14.03 -11.23
N PRO A 204 2.30 -14.97 -12.06
CA PRO A 204 1.54 -16.14 -12.49
C PRO A 204 1.11 -17.01 -11.31
N ASP A 205 -0.10 -17.56 -11.39
CA ASP A 205 -0.68 -18.46 -10.38
C ASP A 205 -0.53 -17.94 -8.92
N PRO A 206 -0.99 -16.70 -8.63
CA PRO A 206 -0.79 -16.11 -7.32
C PRO A 206 -1.58 -16.91 -6.28
N GLN A 207 -0.89 -17.30 -5.20
CA GLN A 207 -1.50 -18.10 -4.13
C GLN A 207 -2.19 -17.27 -3.05
N ARG A 208 -1.84 -15.98 -2.96
CA ARG A 208 -2.39 -15.03 -1.98
C ARG A 208 -2.09 -13.59 -2.40
N ILE A 209 -2.84 -12.64 -1.83
CA ILE A 209 -2.44 -11.24 -1.79
C ILE A 209 -1.46 -11.06 -0.62
N ALA A 210 -0.25 -10.61 -0.89
CA ALA A 210 0.68 -10.23 0.16
C ALA A 210 0.42 -8.78 0.56
N LEU A 211 0.17 -8.53 1.85
CA LEU A 211 0.12 -7.19 2.41
C LEU A 211 1.35 -6.96 3.28
N ASP A 212 2.17 -6.00 2.89
CA ASP A 212 3.17 -5.42 3.78
C ASP A 212 2.55 -4.22 4.49
N GLY A 213 2.29 -4.38 5.79
CA GLY A 213 1.68 -3.36 6.62
C GLY A 213 2.67 -2.76 7.63
N TRP A 214 3.96 -3.08 7.48
CA TRP A 214 4.99 -2.57 8.37
C TRP A 214 5.30 -1.11 8.04
N SER A 215 5.43 -0.30 9.09
CA SER A 215 5.84 1.10 8.99
C SER A 215 6.83 1.39 10.11
N ALA A 216 7.82 2.23 9.82
CA ALA A 216 8.70 2.79 10.86
C ALA A 216 7.98 3.88 11.70
N SER A 217 6.75 4.26 11.34
CA SER A 217 5.92 5.20 12.09
C SER A 217 4.98 4.49 13.07
N ASP A 218 4.41 5.25 14.01
CA ASP A 218 3.37 4.75 14.93
C ASP A 218 2.06 4.37 14.19
N ASN A 219 1.91 4.78 12.93
CA ASN A 219 0.78 4.46 12.07
C ASN A 219 1.09 3.21 11.25
N VAL A 220 0.89 2.04 11.86
CA VAL A 220 0.97 0.74 11.18
C VAL A 220 -0.40 0.32 10.65
N ALA A 221 -0.42 -0.56 9.65
CA ALA A 221 -1.67 -1.17 9.21
C ALA A 221 -2.37 -1.85 10.40
N PRO A 222 -3.71 -1.84 10.46
CA PRO A 222 -4.42 -2.47 11.56
C PRO A 222 -4.38 -4.01 11.42
N PRO A 223 -4.30 -4.77 12.54
CA PRO A 223 -4.25 -6.24 12.55
C PRO A 223 -5.30 -6.94 11.66
N TRP A 224 -6.51 -6.39 11.57
CA TRP A 224 -7.60 -6.97 10.77
C TRP A 224 -7.32 -6.94 9.26
N LEU A 225 -6.46 -6.04 8.78
CA LEU A 225 -6.15 -5.93 7.36
C LEU A 225 -5.33 -7.14 6.89
N TRP A 226 -4.35 -7.59 7.68
CA TRP A 226 -3.63 -8.83 7.42
C TRP A 226 -4.55 -10.05 7.46
N ALA A 227 -5.45 -10.13 8.44
CA ALA A 227 -6.43 -11.21 8.53
C ALA A 227 -7.40 -11.24 7.31
N THR A 228 -7.64 -10.08 6.69
CA THR A 228 -8.44 -9.98 5.46
C THR A 228 -7.67 -10.56 4.27
N ALA A 229 -6.37 -10.28 4.17
CA ALA A 229 -5.53 -10.79 3.08
C ALA A 229 -5.25 -12.30 3.18
N GLU A 230 -5.16 -12.85 4.39
CA GLU A 230 -5.02 -14.30 4.60
C GLU A 230 -6.28 -15.09 4.27
N SER A 231 -7.45 -14.43 4.28
CA SER A 231 -8.74 -15.09 4.03
C SER A 231 -9.25 -14.93 2.59
N ALA A 232 -8.55 -14.15 1.75
CA ALA A 232 -8.82 -13.92 0.33
C ALA A 232 -8.04 -14.88 -0.57
#